data_AF-A0A6N3AE21-F1
#
_entry.id   AF-A0A6N3AE21-F1
#
_cell.length_a   1.000
_cell.length_b   1.000
_cell.length_c   1.000
_cell.angle_alpha   90.00
_cell.angle_beta   90.00
_cell.angle_gamma   90.00
#
_symmetry.space_group_name_H-M   'P 1'
#
loop_
_entity.id
_entity.type
_entity.pdbx_description
1 polymer ?
#
loop_
_entity_poly.entity_id
_entity_poly.type
_entity_poly.pdbx_seq_one_letter_code
_entity_poly.pdbx_strand_id
1 'polypeptide(L)'
;MDYLKGITHCTFAAKDYPAMQKFYGETLGMKAMFHLPYTQDTVDLFKGPFGYTEMEQKAGDEWITYYQVSEHQFIELFNTTYNGENDNINEGFAHVCLLVEDIVEAARDLEAKGIQLWNGPKRINNPIVGPYPENPIEAGIQGQCGSLAFYIQDPEGNELEIMQYTDDSLQLKTNKGIINTYDVNRKN
;
A
#
# COMPACT_ATOMS: atom_id res chain seq x y z
N MET A 1 -23.35 4.91 -9.47
CA MET A 1 -22.53 5.80 -10.33
C MET A 1 -22.07 4.97 -11.50
N ASP A 2 -22.45 5.32 -12.71
CA ASP A 2 -22.25 4.42 -13.85
C ASP A 2 -20.90 4.61 -14.55
N TYR A 3 -20.21 5.72 -14.27
CA TYR A 3 -18.96 6.09 -14.93
C TYR A 3 -17.69 5.69 -14.17
N LEU A 4 -17.76 5.44 -12.86
CA LEU A 4 -16.62 4.94 -12.08
C LEU A 4 -16.63 3.41 -12.09
N LYS A 5 -15.51 2.80 -12.50
CA LYS A 5 -15.40 1.35 -12.70
C LYS A 5 -14.44 0.65 -11.75
N GLY A 6 -13.51 1.39 -11.13
CA GLY A 6 -12.54 0.84 -10.20
C GLY A 6 -11.43 1.85 -9.89
N ILE A 7 -10.52 1.42 -9.02
CA ILE A 7 -9.26 2.11 -8.76
C ILE A 7 -8.24 1.58 -9.76
N THR A 8 -7.62 2.46 -10.54
CA THR A 8 -6.61 2.07 -11.54
C THR A 8 -5.21 2.00 -10.94
N HIS A 9 -4.84 2.99 -10.13
CA HIS A 9 -3.57 2.98 -9.45
C HIS A 9 -3.61 3.78 -8.14
N CYS A 10 -2.64 3.49 -7.28
CA CYS A 10 -2.25 4.32 -6.16
C CYS A 10 -0.80 4.75 -6.38
N THR A 11 -0.52 6.05 -6.25
CA THR A 11 0.80 6.63 -6.54
C THR A 11 1.55 6.92 -5.26
N PHE A 12 2.81 6.46 -5.20
CA PHE A 12 3.77 6.86 -4.19
C PHE A 12 4.87 7.71 -4.82
N ALA A 13 5.08 8.91 -4.27
CA ALA A 13 6.33 9.62 -4.51
C ALA A 13 7.48 8.83 -3.88
N ALA A 14 8.63 8.84 -4.54
CA ALA A 14 9.80 8.08 -4.11
C ALA A 14 11.05 8.95 -4.19
N LYS A 15 11.59 9.30 -3.01
CA LYS A 15 12.85 10.04 -2.83
C LYS A 15 14.07 9.15 -3.06
N ASP A 16 14.05 7.92 -2.56
CA ASP A 16 15.01 6.84 -2.83
C ASP A 16 14.36 5.82 -3.79
N TYR A 17 14.34 6.21 -5.06
CA TYR A 17 13.69 5.44 -6.12
C TYR A 17 14.20 3.99 -6.23
N PRO A 18 15.53 3.72 -6.22
CA PRO A 18 16.02 2.35 -6.27
C PRO A 18 15.59 1.50 -5.07
N ALA A 19 15.56 2.04 -3.85
CA ALA A 19 15.11 1.30 -2.68
C ALA A 19 13.62 0.93 -2.80
N MET A 20 12.80 1.87 -3.27
CA MET A 20 11.37 1.64 -3.50
C MET A 20 11.15 0.60 -4.60
N GLN A 21 11.85 0.70 -5.74
CA GLN A 21 11.75 -0.30 -6.82
C GLN A 21 12.15 -1.70 -6.35
N LYS A 22 13.22 -1.81 -5.55
CA LYS A 22 13.62 -3.07 -4.94
C LYS A 22 12.52 -3.62 -4.03
N PHE A 23 11.92 -2.79 -3.20
CA PHE A 23 10.85 -3.23 -2.30
C PHE A 23 9.63 -3.75 -3.07
N TYR A 24 9.05 -2.95 -3.97
CA TYR A 24 7.85 -3.34 -4.71
C TYR A 24 8.14 -4.48 -5.70
N GLY A 25 9.28 -4.44 -6.40
CA GLY A 25 9.63 -5.43 -7.42
C GLY A 25 10.20 -6.74 -6.88
N GLU A 26 11.15 -6.68 -5.95
CA GLU A 26 11.86 -7.87 -5.44
C GLU A 26 11.26 -8.38 -4.13
N THR A 27 11.02 -7.48 -3.15
CA THR A 27 10.49 -7.90 -1.84
C THR A 27 9.04 -8.35 -1.96
N LEU A 28 8.16 -7.55 -2.57
CA LEU A 28 6.76 -7.93 -2.77
C LEU A 28 6.56 -8.83 -4.01
N GLY A 29 7.60 -8.97 -4.85
CA GLY A 29 7.52 -9.80 -6.06
C GLY A 29 6.59 -9.24 -7.14
N MET A 30 6.22 -7.95 -7.09
CA MET A 30 5.32 -7.37 -8.07
C MET A 30 6.01 -7.23 -9.43
N LYS A 31 5.27 -7.51 -10.49
CA LYS A 31 5.78 -7.36 -11.85
C LYS A 31 5.72 -5.90 -12.28
N ALA A 32 6.87 -5.31 -12.58
CA ALA A 32 6.94 -4.05 -13.31
C ALA A 32 6.41 -4.25 -14.74
N MET A 33 5.38 -3.49 -15.11
CA MET A 33 4.72 -3.64 -16.41
C MET A 33 5.28 -2.71 -17.46
N PHE A 34 5.60 -1.48 -17.07
CA PHE A 34 6.24 -0.49 -17.92
C PHE A 34 6.86 0.62 -17.07
N HIS A 35 7.80 1.31 -17.70
CA HIS A 35 8.46 2.49 -17.16
C HIS A 35 8.25 3.66 -18.12
N LEU A 36 8.10 4.86 -17.58
CA LEU A 36 8.06 6.10 -18.36
C LEU A 36 9.33 6.90 -18.05
N PRO A 37 10.06 7.38 -19.06
CA PRO A 37 11.20 8.24 -18.83
C PRO A 37 10.76 9.68 -18.62
N TYR A 38 11.63 10.46 -17.97
CA TYR A 38 11.59 11.91 -18.04
C TYR A 38 11.83 12.33 -19.50
N THR A 39 10.92 13.14 -20.04
CA THR A 39 11.18 13.87 -21.30
C THR A 39 11.81 15.22 -21.00
N GLN A 40 12.42 15.88 -22.00
CA GLN A 40 12.94 17.24 -21.79
C GLN A 40 11.82 18.20 -21.34
N ASP A 41 10.65 18.11 -21.96
CA ASP A 41 9.47 18.90 -21.59
C ASP A 41 9.04 18.62 -20.14
N THR A 42 9.07 17.35 -19.71
CA THR A 42 8.79 16.98 -18.31
C THR A 42 9.79 17.64 -17.36
N VAL A 43 11.09 17.56 -17.65
CA VAL A 43 12.13 18.19 -16.81
C VAL A 43 11.92 19.70 -16.72
N ASP A 44 11.62 20.35 -17.85
CA ASP A 44 11.40 21.81 -17.91
C ASP A 44 10.15 22.22 -17.11
N LEU A 45 9.07 21.43 -17.18
CA LEU A 45 7.86 21.64 -16.38
C LEU A 45 8.12 21.53 -14.88
N PHE A 46 8.90 20.55 -14.45
CA PHE A 46 9.21 20.35 -13.04
C PHE A 46 10.10 21.46 -12.49
N LYS A 47 11.19 21.81 -13.21
CA LYS A 47 12.13 22.85 -12.77
C LYS A 47 11.55 24.26 -12.85
N GLY A 48 10.63 24.49 -13.77
CA GLY A 48 9.95 25.78 -13.94
C GLY A 48 8.63 25.85 -13.17
N PRO A 49 7.47 25.65 -13.84
CA PRO A 49 6.14 25.83 -13.26
C PRO A 49 5.87 25.12 -11.93
N PHE A 50 6.43 23.91 -11.70
CA PHE A 50 6.19 23.16 -10.47
C PHE A 50 7.21 23.46 -9.35
N GLY A 51 8.27 24.20 -9.65
CA GLY A 51 9.21 24.70 -8.64
C GLY A 51 10.19 23.67 -8.06
N TYR A 52 10.40 22.51 -8.71
CA TYR A 52 11.39 21.50 -8.31
C TYR A 52 12.79 21.92 -8.78
N THR A 53 13.30 23.05 -8.29
CA THR A 53 14.57 23.63 -8.77
C THR A 53 15.80 22.79 -8.44
N GLU A 54 15.70 21.90 -7.45
CA GLU A 54 16.80 21.05 -6.96
C GLU A 54 16.74 19.60 -7.49
N MET A 55 15.81 19.27 -8.38
CA MET A 55 15.73 17.91 -8.93
C MET A 55 16.99 17.56 -9.74
N GLU A 56 17.49 16.35 -9.54
CA GLU A 56 18.71 15.84 -10.19
C GLU A 56 18.42 15.11 -11.51
N GLN A 57 17.18 14.62 -11.67
CA GLN A 57 16.76 13.84 -12.84
C GLN A 57 16.84 14.64 -14.14
N LYS A 58 17.14 13.94 -15.22
CA LYS A 58 17.37 14.45 -16.58
C LYS A 58 16.51 13.71 -17.59
N ALA A 59 16.37 14.28 -18.78
CA ALA A 59 15.69 13.59 -19.87
C ALA A 59 16.36 12.24 -20.17
N GLY A 60 15.56 11.19 -20.26
CA GLY A 60 16.00 9.80 -20.40
C GLY A 60 16.15 9.03 -19.09
N ASP A 61 16.24 9.71 -17.94
CA ASP A 61 16.18 9.03 -16.64
C ASP A 61 14.77 8.49 -16.41
N GLU A 62 14.65 7.46 -15.57
CA GLU A 62 13.35 6.86 -15.26
C GLU A 62 12.51 7.79 -14.39
N TRP A 63 11.27 8.03 -14.79
CA TRP A 63 10.32 8.88 -14.08
C TRP A 63 9.30 8.06 -13.32
N ILE A 64 8.61 7.14 -13.99
CA ILE A 64 7.50 6.40 -13.40
C ILE A 64 7.65 4.91 -13.66
N THR A 65 7.36 4.09 -12.65
CA THR A 65 7.23 2.64 -12.77
C THR A 65 5.82 2.22 -12.36
N TYR A 66 5.18 1.39 -13.17
CA TYR A 66 3.91 0.75 -12.82
C TYR A 66 4.13 -0.71 -12.45
N TYR A 67 3.82 -1.07 -11.20
CA TYR A 67 3.80 -2.44 -10.70
C TYR A 67 2.38 -2.97 -10.68
N GLN A 68 2.14 -4.14 -11.29
CA GLN A 68 0.81 -4.74 -11.32
C GLN A 68 0.47 -5.42 -10.00
N VAL A 69 -0.71 -5.10 -9.45
CA VAL A 69 -1.32 -5.78 -8.29
C VAL A 69 -2.36 -6.78 -8.76
N SER A 70 -3.23 -6.38 -9.70
CA SER A 70 -4.26 -7.22 -10.31
C SER A 70 -4.53 -6.75 -11.75
N GLU A 71 -5.48 -7.38 -12.44
CA GLU A 71 -5.90 -6.93 -13.77
C GLU A 71 -6.35 -5.47 -13.72
N HIS A 72 -5.67 -4.59 -14.46
CA HIS A 72 -5.91 -3.15 -14.51
C HIS A 72 -5.79 -2.38 -13.17
N GLN A 73 -5.06 -2.94 -12.19
CA GLN A 73 -4.81 -2.30 -10.89
C GLN A 73 -3.31 -2.28 -10.61
N PHE A 74 -2.78 -1.11 -10.27
CA PHE A 74 -1.34 -0.87 -10.18
C PHE A 74 -0.93 -0.08 -8.94
N ILE A 75 0.32 -0.27 -8.53
CA ILE A 75 1.07 0.71 -7.75
C ILE A 75 1.95 1.51 -8.72
N GLU A 76 1.84 2.83 -8.66
CA GLU A 76 2.67 3.76 -9.42
C GLU A 76 3.77 4.31 -8.52
N LEU A 77 5.05 4.09 -8.87
CA LEU A 77 6.17 4.75 -8.22
C LEU A 77 6.60 5.95 -9.06
N PHE A 78 6.60 7.12 -8.43
CA PHE A 78 6.89 8.40 -9.05
C PHE A 78 8.24 8.93 -8.53
N ASN A 79 9.29 8.82 -9.37
CA ASN A 79 10.66 9.23 -9.04
C ASN A 79 10.74 10.75 -8.95
N THR A 80 10.48 11.30 -7.76
CA THR A 80 10.50 12.74 -7.52
C THR A 80 11.14 13.02 -6.18
N THR A 81 11.91 14.10 -6.12
CA THR A 81 12.37 14.62 -4.84
C THR A 81 11.18 15.28 -4.14
N TYR A 82 10.99 14.98 -2.86
CA TYR A 82 10.08 15.72 -2.00
C TYR A 82 10.72 15.92 -0.62
N ASN A 83 10.26 16.96 0.07
CA ASN A 83 10.70 17.26 1.43
C ASN A 83 9.66 16.73 2.41
N GLY A 84 10.09 15.87 3.33
CA GLY A 84 9.23 15.24 4.31
C GLY A 84 9.62 13.78 4.50
N GLU A 85 9.14 13.21 5.60
CA GLU A 85 9.14 11.78 5.83
C GLU A 85 7.67 11.34 5.78
N ASN A 86 7.37 10.14 5.30
CA ASN A 86 6.03 9.58 5.46
C ASN A 86 5.89 9.11 6.91
N ASP A 87 5.90 10.07 7.83
CA ASP A 87 5.64 9.84 9.24
C ASP A 87 4.14 9.70 9.46
N ASN A 88 3.78 8.72 10.28
CA ASN A 88 2.40 8.38 10.59
C ASN A 88 1.79 9.30 11.67
N ILE A 89 2.34 10.51 11.79
CA ILE A 89 1.95 11.55 12.76
C ILE A 89 1.33 12.74 12.02
N ASN A 90 1.91 13.15 10.89
CA ASN A 90 1.45 14.26 10.03
C ASN A 90 0.96 13.75 8.66
N GLU A 91 0.20 12.64 8.66
CA GLU A 91 -0.22 11.95 7.44
C GLU A 91 -1.14 12.80 6.56
N GLY A 92 -0.72 13.05 5.30
CA GLY A 92 -1.62 13.47 4.23
C GLY A 92 -2.35 12.29 3.57
N PHE A 93 -1.71 11.12 3.55
CA PHE A 93 -2.23 9.85 3.04
C PHE A 93 -1.99 8.77 4.11
N ALA A 94 -3.02 7.94 4.38
CA ALA A 94 -2.98 7.00 5.49
C ALA A 94 -2.30 5.68 5.12
N HIS A 95 -2.86 4.92 4.17
CA HIS A 95 -2.30 3.65 3.70
C HIS A 95 -2.99 3.21 2.41
N VAL A 96 -2.38 2.23 1.72
CA VAL A 96 -3.05 1.40 0.71
C VAL A 96 -3.35 0.02 1.29
N CYS A 97 -4.43 -0.61 0.86
CA CYS A 97 -4.82 -1.96 1.28
C CYS A 97 -4.69 -2.93 0.10
N LEU A 98 -3.90 -3.99 0.28
CA LEU A 98 -3.64 -5.04 -0.70
C LEU A 98 -4.35 -6.32 -0.27
N LEU A 99 -5.17 -6.86 -1.17
CA LEU A 99 -5.91 -8.09 -0.93
C LEU A 99 -5.02 -9.31 -1.22
N VAL A 100 -5.00 -10.28 -0.31
CA VAL A 100 -4.37 -11.59 -0.47
C VAL A 100 -5.38 -12.71 -0.27
N GLU A 101 -5.11 -13.86 -0.89
CA GLU A 101 -5.96 -15.06 -0.74
C GLU A 101 -5.67 -15.80 0.58
N ASP A 102 -4.39 -15.93 0.95
CA ASP A 102 -3.92 -16.52 2.21
C ASP A 102 -2.96 -15.56 2.92
N ILE A 103 -3.41 -15.02 4.05
CA ILE A 103 -2.67 -14.07 4.87
C ILE A 103 -1.53 -14.73 5.64
N VAL A 104 -1.64 -16.01 5.96
CA VAL A 104 -0.57 -16.76 6.63
C VAL A 104 0.56 -17.00 5.64
N GLU A 105 0.25 -17.40 4.41
CA GLU A 105 1.25 -17.54 3.34
C GLU A 105 1.97 -16.19 3.07
N ALA A 106 1.20 -15.12 2.90
CA ALA A 106 1.75 -13.78 2.70
C ALA A 106 2.63 -13.33 3.88
N ALA A 107 2.18 -13.55 5.12
CA ALA A 107 2.95 -13.23 6.32
C ALA A 107 4.28 -14.00 6.36
N ARG A 108 4.26 -15.31 6.07
CA ARG A 108 5.47 -16.16 6.10
C ARG A 108 6.49 -15.73 5.06
N ASP A 109 6.06 -15.40 3.85
CA ASP A 109 6.94 -14.91 2.79
C ASP A 109 7.60 -13.57 3.20
N LEU A 110 6.82 -12.63 3.74
CA LEU A 110 7.32 -11.33 4.19
C LEU A 110 8.26 -11.44 5.40
N GLU A 111 7.93 -12.28 6.38
CA GLU A 111 8.79 -12.59 7.53
C GLU A 111 10.12 -13.20 7.09
N ALA A 112 10.10 -14.14 6.14
CA ALA A 112 11.30 -14.76 5.58
C ALA A 112 12.20 -13.74 4.85
N LYS A 113 11.61 -12.67 4.32
CA LYS A 113 12.30 -11.53 3.70
C LYS A 113 12.72 -10.46 4.72
N GLY A 114 12.47 -10.68 6.01
CA GLY A 114 12.87 -9.79 7.10
C GLY A 114 11.98 -8.57 7.27
N ILE A 115 10.75 -8.59 6.75
CA ILE A 115 9.78 -7.50 6.89
C ILE A 115 9.07 -7.59 8.23
N GLN A 116 9.06 -6.49 8.99
CA GLN A 116 8.32 -6.38 10.25
C GLN A 116 6.82 -6.24 9.97
N LEU A 117 6.03 -7.14 10.54
CA LEU A 117 4.57 -7.07 10.51
C LEU A 117 4.03 -6.31 11.73
N TRP A 118 2.96 -5.54 11.56
CA TRP A 118 2.35 -4.72 12.60
C TRP A 118 0.88 -5.06 12.76
N ASN A 119 0.41 -5.09 14.01
CA ASN A 119 -1.01 -5.20 14.31
C ASN A 119 -1.64 -3.80 14.36
N GLY A 120 -2.04 -3.32 13.18
CA GLY A 120 -2.46 -1.96 12.90
C GLY A 120 -1.32 -1.06 12.41
N PRO A 121 -1.62 0.20 12.03
CA PRO A 121 -0.61 1.14 11.56
C PRO A 121 0.52 1.33 12.57
N LYS A 122 1.76 1.51 12.10
CA LYS A 122 2.95 1.54 12.98
C LYS A 122 2.89 2.60 14.09
N ARG A 123 2.13 3.69 13.93
CA ARG A 123 1.94 4.73 14.97
C ARG A 123 1.35 4.20 16.27
N ILE A 124 0.62 3.08 16.22
CA ILE A 124 0.06 2.40 17.41
C ILE A 124 1.17 1.65 18.17
N ASN A 125 2.34 1.46 17.54
CA ASN A 125 3.52 0.81 18.08
C ASN A 125 3.24 -0.59 18.64
N ASN A 126 2.55 -1.39 17.83
CA ASN A 126 2.14 -2.75 18.17
C ASN A 126 2.72 -3.77 17.17
N PRO A 127 4.04 -4.01 17.21
CA PRO A 127 4.68 -4.97 16.30
C PRO A 127 4.22 -6.40 16.62
N ILE A 128 4.02 -7.20 15.58
CA ILE A 128 3.84 -8.64 15.73
C ILE A 128 5.22 -9.23 16.04
N VAL A 129 5.35 -9.87 17.20
CA VAL A 129 6.61 -10.45 17.67
C VAL A 129 6.55 -11.96 17.53
N GLY A 130 7.53 -12.53 16.85
CA GLY A 130 7.51 -13.94 16.46
C GLY A 130 6.68 -14.16 15.19
N PRO A 131 6.46 -15.43 14.82
CA PRO A 131 5.72 -15.76 13.60
C PRO A 131 4.25 -15.34 13.73
N TYR A 132 3.68 -14.82 12.63
CA TYR A 132 2.26 -14.56 12.49
C TYR A 132 1.44 -15.82 12.84
N PRO A 133 0.27 -15.72 13.51
CA PRO A 133 -0.50 -16.89 13.92
C PRO A 133 -0.92 -17.79 12.75
N GLU A 134 -0.94 -19.10 12.97
CA GLU A 134 -1.44 -20.08 12.01
C GLU A 134 -2.97 -20.26 12.14
N ASN A 135 -3.58 -20.94 11.17
CA ASN A 135 -5.00 -21.25 11.20
C ASN A 135 -5.33 -22.32 12.27
N PRO A 136 -6.40 -22.13 13.06
CA PRO A 136 -7.29 -20.96 13.08
C PRO A 136 -6.62 -19.75 13.77
N ILE A 137 -6.64 -18.60 13.09
CA ILE A 137 -6.11 -17.36 13.66
C ILE A 137 -7.07 -16.89 14.78
N GLU A 138 -6.53 -16.64 15.97
CA GLU A 138 -7.32 -16.27 17.14
C GLU A 138 -8.13 -14.97 16.93
N ALA A 139 -9.31 -14.92 17.55
CA ALA A 139 -10.15 -13.74 17.58
C ALA A 139 -9.41 -12.55 18.20
N GLY A 140 -9.41 -11.40 17.53
CA GLY A 140 -8.71 -10.18 17.97
C GLY A 140 -7.55 -9.73 17.06
N ILE A 141 -7.07 -10.59 16.16
CA ILE A 141 -6.20 -10.21 15.02
C ILE A 141 -7.04 -9.69 13.83
N GLN A 142 -8.34 -10.01 13.83
CA GLN A 142 -9.31 -9.55 12.86
C GLN A 142 -9.69 -8.09 13.14
N GLY A 143 -9.69 -7.26 12.10
CA GLY A 143 -10.17 -5.89 12.18
C GLY A 143 -11.66 -5.83 12.50
N GLN A 144 -12.15 -4.67 12.96
CA GLN A 144 -13.57 -4.47 13.27
C GLN A 144 -14.50 -4.67 12.06
N CYS A 145 -13.93 -4.66 10.85
CA CYS A 145 -14.64 -4.96 9.61
C CYS A 145 -14.80 -6.46 9.33
N GLY A 146 -14.31 -7.35 10.20
CA GLY A 146 -14.39 -8.79 10.00
C GLY A 146 -13.37 -9.34 9.00
N SER A 147 -12.36 -8.57 8.58
CA SER A 147 -11.25 -9.07 7.76
C SER A 147 -10.02 -9.35 8.61
N LEU A 148 -9.20 -10.32 8.21
CA LEU A 148 -7.86 -10.47 8.77
C LEU A 148 -6.96 -9.43 8.12
N ALA A 149 -6.07 -8.82 8.91
CA ALA A 149 -5.12 -7.86 8.38
C ALA A 149 -3.84 -7.81 9.22
N PHE A 150 -2.76 -7.38 8.58
CA PHE A 150 -1.56 -6.83 9.23
C PHE A 150 -1.01 -5.69 8.38
N TYR A 151 -0.15 -4.87 8.97
CA TYR A 151 0.47 -3.74 8.28
C TYR A 151 1.96 -4.00 8.08
N ILE A 152 2.50 -3.48 6.98
CA ILE A 152 3.94 -3.37 6.70
C ILE A 152 4.26 -1.94 6.27
N GLN A 153 5.54 -1.60 6.24
CA GLN A 153 6.00 -0.34 5.68
C GLN A 153 6.96 -0.58 4.52
N ASP A 154 6.88 0.27 3.51
CA ASP A 154 7.93 0.37 2.50
C ASP A 154 9.15 1.16 3.03
N PRO A 155 10.26 1.25 2.27
CA PRO A 155 11.47 1.92 2.72
C PRO A 155 11.30 3.40 3.08
N GLU A 156 10.28 4.06 2.55
CA GLU A 156 9.99 5.47 2.80
C GLU A 156 8.90 5.68 3.85
N GLY A 157 8.43 4.60 4.49
CA GLY A 157 7.50 4.64 5.61
C GLY A 157 6.03 4.65 5.22
N ASN A 158 5.68 4.49 3.94
CA ASN A 158 4.27 4.36 3.55
C ASN A 158 3.70 3.09 4.19
N GLU A 159 2.48 3.20 4.73
CA GLU A 159 1.77 2.07 5.33
C GLU A 159 1.05 1.26 4.24
N LEU A 160 1.26 -0.05 4.25
CA LEU A 160 0.55 -1.01 3.42
C LEU A 160 -0.19 -1.98 4.33
N GLU A 161 -1.52 -1.99 4.26
CA GLU A 161 -2.36 -3.00 4.89
C GLU A 161 -2.42 -4.23 3.97
N ILE A 162 -2.08 -5.41 4.49
CA ILE A 162 -2.28 -6.68 3.83
C ILE A 162 -3.54 -7.30 4.42
N MET A 163 -4.55 -7.53 3.59
CA MET A 163 -5.88 -7.95 4.03
C MET A 163 -6.31 -9.26 3.37
N GLN A 164 -6.92 -10.14 4.14
CA GLN A 164 -7.68 -11.27 3.63
C GLN A 164 -9.14 -11.16 4.07
N TYR A 165 -10.07 -11.34 3.13
CA TYR A 165 -11.48 -11.44 3.48
C TYR A 165 -11.80 -12.76 4.17
N THR A 166 -12.73 -12.68 5.12
CA THR A 166 -13.35 -13.85 5.76
C THR A 166 -14.85 -13.84 5.48
N ASP A 167 -15.55 -14.91 5.88
CA ASP A 167 -17.02 -14.96 5.84
C ASP A 167 -17.68 -13.81 6.62
N ASP A 168 -16.95 -13.23 7.59
CA ASP A 168 -17.43 -12.14 8.41
C ASP A 168 -17.16 -10.74 7.83
N SER A 169 -16.34 -10.63 6.80
CA SER A 169 -15.94 -9.35 6.19
C SER A 169 -17.15 -8.53 5.73
N LEU A 170 -17.29 -7.34 6.32
CA LEU A 170 -18.37 -6.41 6.01
C LEU A 170 -18.34 -5.95 4.56
N GLN A 171 -17.15 -5.86 3.96
CA GLN A 171 -16.91 -5.50 2.56
C GLN A 171 -17.69 -6.41 1.62
N LEU A 172 -17.74 -7.72 1.90
CA LEU A 172 -18.48 -8.71 1.12
C LEU A 172 -20.00 -8.62 1.31
N LYS A 173 -20.46 -7.99 2.41
CA LYS A 173 -21.87 -7.88 2.79
C LYS A 173 -22.55 -6.62 2.24
N THR A 174 -21.81 -5.76 1.53
CA THR A 174 -22.26 -4.40 1.12
C THR A 174 -23.28 -4.33 -0.02
N ASN A 175 -23.64 -5.46 -0.64
CA ASN A 175 -24.63 -5.54 -1.73
C ASN A 175 -26.04 -4.99 -1.37
N LYS A 176 -26.27 -4.52 -0.14
CA LYS A 176 -27.54 -3.99 0.36
C LYS A 176 -27.48 -2.53 0.87
N GLY A 177 -26.39 -1.81 0.65
CA GLY A 177 -26.20 -0.44 1.12
C GLY A 177 -25.31 -0.33 2.36
N ILE A 178 -25.36 0.81 3.06
CA ILE A 178 -24.51 1.10 4.22
C ILE A 178 -24.80 0.09 5.35
N ILE A 179 -23.76 -0.62 5.80
CA ILE A 179 -23.83 -1.46 7.00
C ILE A 179 -23.45 -0.59 8.20
N ASN A 180 -24.42 -0.22 9.03
CA ASN A 180 -24.16 0.44 10.30
C ASN A 180 -23.74 -0.59 11.34
N THR A 181 -22.46 -0.62 11.70
CA THR A 181 -21.91 -1.55 12.70
C THR A 181 -22.47 -1.32 14.11
N TYR A 182 -22.99 -0.12 14.40
CA TYR A 182 -23.69 0.20 15.66
C TYR A 182 -25.01 -0.58 15.86
N ASP A 183 -25.67 -1.02 14.78
CA ASP A 183 -26.89 -1.83 14.87
C ASP A 183 -26.60 -3.34 14.96
N VAL A 184 -25.39 -3.77 14.57
CA VAL A 184 -24.96 -5.19 14.63
C VAL A 184 -24.69 -5.62 16.07
N ASN A 185 -24.25 -4.69 16.93
CA ASN A 185 -24.05 -4.91 18.37
C ASN A 185 -25.30 -4.66 19.22
N ARG A 186 -26.46 -4.40 18.60
CA ARG A 186 -27.78 -4.34 19.27
C ARG A 186 -28.62 -5.56 18.88
N LYS A 187 -28.28 -6.73 19.41
CA LYS A 187 -29.24 -7.82 19.54
C LYS A 187 -29.24 -8.31 20.99
N ASN A 188 -30.35 -7.97 21.65
CA ASN A 188 -31.00 -8.52 22.86
C ASN A 188 -30.18 -9.45 23.76
#